data_AF-A0A3D2B0E8-F1
#
_entry.id   AF-A0A3D2B0E8-F1
#
_cell.length_a   1.000
_cell.length_b   1.000
_cell.length_c   1.000
_cell.angle_alpha   90.00
_cell.angle_beta   90.00
_cell.angle_gamma   90.00
#
_symmetry.space_group_name_H-M   'P 1'
#
loop_
_entity.id
_entity.type
_entity.pdbx_description
1 polymer ?
#
loop_
_entity_poly.entity_id
_entity_poly.type
_entity_poly.pdbx_seq_one_letter_code
_entity_poly.pdbx_strand_id
1 'polypeptide(L)' 'TTVLLDRVRDRGKILMTGCTAGGRFLARVCVLSFRTRQEQIDTCVQHVADEVERILADHAGSGRAGRQSD' A
#
# COMPACT_ATOMS: atom_id res chain seq x y z
N THR A 1 -4.22 -10.02 1.03
CA THR A 1 -4.47 -8.74 0.31
C THR A 1 -4.21 -7.50 1.15
N THR A 2 -3.95 -7.60 2.47
CA THR A 2 -3.75 -6.45 3.36
C THR A 2 -2.32 -5.93 3.43
N VAL A 3 -1.35 -6.66 2.88
CA VAL A 3 0.10 -6.38 2.99
C VAL A 3 0.46 -4.92 2.67
N LEU A 4 -0.14 -4.34 1.62
CA LEU A 4 0.07 -2.92 1.29
C LEU A 4 -0.38 -1.99 2.41
N LEU A 5 -1.56 -2.22 2.99
CA LEU A 5 -2.09 -1.43 4.09
C LEU A 5 -1.20 -1.55 5.33
N ASP A 6 -0.74 -2.77 5.62
CA ASP A 6 0.14 -3.06 6.74
C ASP A 6 1.47 -2.32 6.59
N ARG A 7 2.15 -2.43 5.43
CA ARG A 7 3.43 -1.74 5.16
C ARG A 7 3.31 -0.21 5.20
N VAL A 8 2.24 0.35 4.63
CA VAL A 8 2.01 1.81 4.69
C VAL A 8 1.78 2.27 6.13
N ARG A 9 1.04 1.49 6.93
CA ARG A 9 0.82 1.76 8.36
C ARG A 9 2.10 1.68 9.17
N ASP A 10 2.96 0.69 8.90
CA ASP A 10 4.20 0.47 9.65
C ASP A 10 5.22 1.63 9.47
N ARG A 11 5.07 2.45 8.42
CA ARG A 11 5.80 3.72 8.27
C ARG A 11 5.41 4.78 9.32
N GLY A 12 4.34 4.57 10.08
CA GLY A 12 3.94 5.41 11.22
C GLY A 12 3.33 6.78 10.88
N LYS A 13 3.24 7.15 9.60
CA LYS A 13 2.68 8.45 9.17
C LYS A 13 1.22 8.40 8.74
N ILE A 14 0.75 7.27 8.20
CA ILE A 14 -0.57 7.15 7.58
C ILE A 14 -1.26 5.91 8.14
N LEU A 15 -2.48 6.10 8.64
CA LEU A 15 -3.39 4.98 8.90
C LEU A 15 -4.35 4.86 7.72
N MET A 16 -4.30 3.74 7.02
CA MET A 16 -5.23 3.40 5.96
C MET A 16 -5.92 2.08 6.27
N THR A 17 -7.21 1.97 5.93
CA THR A 17 -7.99 0.75 6.18
C THR A 17 -8.53 0.20 4.87
N GLY A 18 -8.91 -1.07 4.89
CA GLY A 18 -9.57 -1.71 3.76
C GLY A 18 -11.09 -1.57 3.82
N CYS A 19 -11.73 -1.77 2.69
CA CYS A 19 -13.15 -2.11 2.59
C CYS A 19 -13.37 -3.06 1.41
N THR A 20 -14.51 -3.75 1.40
CA THR A 20 -14.94 -4.56 0.26
C THR A 20 -16.11 -3.87 -0.41
N ALA A 21 -15.99 -3.58 -1.70
CA ALA A 21 -17.06 -2.98 -2.50
C ALA A 21 -17.07 -3.64 -3.89
N GLY A 22 -18.26 -4.02 -4.37
CA GLY A 22 -18.41 -4.66 -5.68
C GLY A 22 -17.59 -5.95 -5.85
N GLY A 23 -17.45 -6.75 -4.79
CA GLY A 23 -16.66 -7.99 -4.82
C GLY A 23 -15.14 -7.79 -4.84
N ARG A 24 -14.64 -6.56 -4.71
CA ARG A 24 -13.21 -6.24 -4.68
C ARG A 24 -12.82 -5.66 -3.35
N PHE A 25 -11.63 -6.02 -2.87
CA PHE A 25 -11.01 -5.38 -1.72
C PHE A 25 -10.30 -4.09 -2.17
N LEU A 26 -10.62 -2.98 -1.52
CA LEU A 26 -10.11 -1.65 -1.81
C LEU A 26 -9.42 -1.06 -0.58
N ALA A 27 -8.39 -0.28 -0.81
CA ALA A 27 -7.86 0.63 0.20
C ALA A 27 -8.74 1.88 0.27
N ARG A 28 -9.03 2.39 1.46
CA ARG A 28 -9.81 3.62 1.66
C ARG A 28 -9.10 4.60 2.59
N VAL A 29 -9.19 5.87 2.23
CA VAL A 29 -8.70 7.00 3.02
C VAL A 29 -9.89 7.88 3.38
N CYS A 30 -10.09 8.14 4.67
CA CYS A 30 -11.09 9.09 5.15
C CYS A 30 -10.38 10.33 5.69
N VAL A 31 -10.52 11.46 4.99
CA VAL A 31 -9.94 12.73 5.42
C VAL A 31 -10.93 13.41 6.37
N LEU A 32 -10.69 13.27 7.67
CA LEU A 32 -11.62 13.75 8.72
C LEU A 32 -11.16 15.04 9.40
N SER A 33 -9.96 15.51 9.10
CA SER A 33 -9.36 16.69 9.74
C SER A 33 -9.26 17.85 8.74
N PHE A 34 -9.79 19.01 9.10
CA PHE A 34 -9.64 20.25 8.31
C PHE A 34 -8.19 20.76 8.22
N ARG A 35 -7.30 20.22 9.05
CA ARG A 35 -5.86 20.52 9.00
C ARG A 35 -5.12 19.69 7.97
N THR A 36 -5.74 18.67 7.37
CA THR A 36 -5.15 17.93 6.26
C THR A 36 -5.12 18.83 5.02
N ARG A 37 -3.92 19.10 4.52
CA ARG A 37 -3.63 19.87 3.31
C ARG A 37 -3.08 18.95 2.23
N GLN A 38 -2.83 19.51 1.06
CA GLN A 38 -2.33 18.80 -0.11
C GLN A 38 -1.08 17.99 0.21
N GLU A 39 -0.13 18.56 0.96
CA GLU A 39 1.12 17.90 1.34
C GLU A 39 0.93 16.55 2.06
N GLN A 40 -0.07 16.44 2.95
CA GLN A 40 -0.37 15.17 3.62
C GLN A 40 -1.01 14.15 2.66
N ILE A 41 -1.80 14.61 1.70
CA ILE A 41 -2.37 13.74 0.67
C ILE A 41 -1.27 13.24 -0.27
N ASP A 42 -0.37 14.12 -0.69
CA ASP A 42 0.77 13.75 -1.53
C ASP A 42 1.66 12.73 -0.81
N THR A 43 1.97 12.97 0.47
CA THR A 43 2.69 11.99 1.30
C THR A 43 1.96 10.64 1.34
N CYS A 44 0.62 10.65 1.45
CA CYS A 44 -0.18 9.44 1.43
C CYS A 44 -0.04 8.67 0.11
N VAL A 45 -0.16 9.36 -1.02
CA VAL A 45 -0.05 8.75 -2.34
C VAL A 45 1.36 8.22 -2.59
N GLN A 46 2.39 8.99 -2.23
CA GLN A 46 3.79 8.58 -2.38
C GLN A 46 4.11 7.33 -1.55
N HIS A 47 3.66 7.28 -0.29
CA HIS A 47 3.87 6.08 0.54
C HIS A 47 3.22 4.83 -0.05
N VAL A 48 2.02 4.97 -0.64
CA VAL A 48 1.37 3.85 -1.33
C VAL A 48 2.16 3.43 -2.57
N ALA A 49 2.60 4.38 -3.39
CA ALA A 49 3.38 4.10 -4.60
C ALA A 49 4.69 3.35 -4.25
N ASP A 50 5.47 3.86 -3.29
CA ASP A 50 6.73 3.24 -2.88
C ASP A 50 6.54 1.79 -2.40
N GLU A 51 5.49 1.52 -1.60
CA GLU A 51 5.23 0.18 -1.08
C GLU A 51 4.70 -0.77 -2.16
N VAL A 52 3.92 -0.27 -3.12
CA VAL A 52 3.52 -1.06 -4.29
C VAL A 52 4.75 -1.47 -5.09
N GLU A 53 5.65 -0.54 -5.39
CA GLU A 53 6.90 -0.83 -6.10
C GLU A 53 7.74 -1.89 -5.36
N ARG A 54 7.91 -1.74 -4.05
CA ARG A 54 8.61 -2.75 -3.22
C ARG A 54 7.93 -4.11 -3.25
N ILE A 55 6.60 -4.17 -3.08
CA ILE A 55 5.86 -5.44 -3.11
C ILE A 55 6.01 -6.11 -4.47
N LEU A 56 5.91 -5.36 -5.57
CA LEU A 56 6.08 -5.91 -6.91
C LEU A 56 7.52 -6.42 -7.14
N ALA A 57 8.53 -5.69 -6.66
CA ALA A 57 9.92 -6.12 -6.71
C ALA A 57 10.15 -7.41 -5.91
N ASP A 58 9.59 -7.51 -4.70
CA ASP A 58 9.67 -8.71 -3.86
C ASP A 58 9.09 -9.94 -4.59
N HIS A 59 7.92 -9.79 -5.23
CA HIS A 59 7.28 -10.87 -5.99
C HIS A 59 8.06 -11.25 -7.25
N ALA A 60 8.64 -10.27 -7.96
CA ALA A 60 9.49 -10.53 -9.11
C ALA A 60 10.79 -11.28 -8.72
N GLY A 61 11.33 -10.98 -7.53
CA GLY A 61 12.46 -11.70 -6.94
C GLY A 61 12.11 -13.13 -6.53
N SER A 62 10.99 -13.34 -5.85
CA SER A 62 10.50 -14.68 -5.48
C SER A 62 10.20 -15.56 -6.69
N GLY A 63 9.73 -14.98 -7.80
CA GLY A 63 9.45 -15.70 -9.04
C GLY A 63 10.69 -16.18 -9.81
N ARG A 64 11.87 -15.62 -9.55
CA ARG A 64 13.15 -16.06 -10.13
C ARG A 64 13.80 -17.20 -9.36
N ALA A 65 13.69 -17.21 -8.02
CA ALA A 65 14.20 -18.30 -7.19
C ALA A 65 13.49 -19.64 -7.43
N GLY A 66 12.22 -19.62 -7.84
CA GLY A 66 11.44 -20.82 -8.14
C GLY A 66 11.62 -21.43 -9.54
N ARG A 67 12.39 -20.80 -10.45
CA ARG A 67 12.64 -21.33 -11.82
C ARG A 67 14.03 -21.93 -12.02
N GLN A 68 14.83 -22.03 -10.96
CA GLN A 68 16.23 -22.50 -11.05
C GLN A 68 16.41 -23.95 -10.56
N SER A 69 15.32 -24.71 -10.51
CA SER A 69 15.30 -26.15 -10.21
C SER A 69 14.50 -26.88 -11.29
N ASP A 70 15.09 -27.05 -12.48
CA ASP A 70 14.72 -28.08 -13.47
C ASP A 70 15.97 -28.40 -14.31
#